data_AF-H8XSW4-F1
#
_entry.id   AF-H8XSW4-F1
#
_cell.length_a   1.000
_cell.length_b   1.000
_cell.length_c   1.000
_cell.angle_alpha   90.00
_cell.angle_beta   90.00
_cell.angle_gamma   90.00
#
_symmetry.space_group_name_H-M   'P 1'
#
loop_
_entity.id
_entity.type
_entity.pdbx_description
1 polymer ?
#
loop_
_entity_poly.entity_id
_entity_poly.type
_entity_poly.pdbx_seq_one_letter_code
_entity_poly.pdbx_strand_id
1 'polypeptide(L)'
;MIAIHHKRTINFKNFANNVEGNIWSLFWYGRVFFNYRESRFYIEAYLALMRNDEYFLNNINKNRIEKVEIPFSKSILFPLSSQFDYQGRFLRMSSLYNTDGKVLRNGLY
;
A
#
# COMPACT_ATOMS: atom_id res chain seq x y z
N MET A 1 1.97 16.59 19.46
CA MET A 1 2.45 16.84 18.08
C MET A 1 2.87 15.50 17.50
N ILE A 2 2.08 14.90 16.60
CA ILE A 2 2.46 13.63 15.97
C ILE A 2 3.50 13.97 14.92
N ALA A 3 4.74 13.51 15.10
CA ALA A 3 5.80 13.69 14.14
C ALA A 3 5.38 13.06 12.80
N ILE A 4 5.05 13.89 11.81
CA ILE A 4 4.79 13.43 10.45
C ILE A 4 6.09 12.85 9.91
N HIS A 5 6.22 11.53 9.95
CA HIS A 5 7.35 10.83 9.36
C HIS A 5 7.27 10.94 7.83
N HIS A 6 7.77 12.04 7.27
CA HIS A 6 7.86 12.30 5.82
C HIS A 6 8.48 11.14 5.01
N LYS A 7 9.25 10.25 5.66
CA LYS A 7 9.82 9.05 5.04
C LYS A 7 8.77 8.02 4.61
N ARG A 8 7.60 7.95 5.28
CA ARG A 8 6.56 6.94 5.06
C ARG A 8 5.35 7.49 4.32
N THR A 9 5.60 8.17 3.20
CA THR A 9 4.53 8.67 2.30
C THR A 9 4.80 8.21 0.87
N ILE A 10 3.73 7.79 0.19
CA ILE A 10 3.67 7.44 -1.22
C ILE A 10 2.85 8.51 -1.95
N ASN A 11 3.20 8.82 -3.20
CA ASN A 11 2.48 9.83 -3.96
C ASN A 11 1.36 9.18 -4.78
N PHE A 12 0.10 9.36 -4.37
CA PHE A 12 -1.09 8.84 -5.07
C PHE A 12 -1.61 9.78 -6.17
N LYS A 13 -0.72 10.59 -6.77
CA LYS A 13 -1.10 11.47 -7.88
C LYS A 13 -1.77 10.65 -8.98
N ASN A 14 -2.97 11.08 -9.37
CA ASN A 14 -3.83 10.48 -10.41
C ASN A 14 -4.57 9.20 -10.02
N PHE A 15 -4.60 8.79 -8.75
CA PHE A 15 -5.45 7.67 -8.34
C PHE A 15 -6.93 8.04 -8.52
N ALA A 16 -7.68 7.25 -9.29
CA ALA A 16 -9.10 7.45 -9.47
C ALA A 16 -9.84 7.19 -8.15
N ASN A 17 -10.84 8.02 -7.86
CA ASN A 17 -11.64 7.93 -6.63
C ASN A 17 -10.84 8.10 -5.33
N ASN A 18 -9.67 8.76 -5.35
CA ASN A 18 -8.90 9.03 -4.13
C ASN A 18 -9.49 10.20 -3.32
N VAL A 19 -10.47 9.91 -2.45
CA VAL A 19 -11.18 10.90 -1.63
C VAL A 19 -10.91 10.70 -0.14
N GLU A 20 -11.19 11.72 0.68
CA GLU A 20 -11.05 11.65 2.12
C GLU A 20 -11.86 10.47 2.72
N GLY A 21 -11.27 9.75 3.66
CA GLY A 21 -11.84 8.53 4.25
C GLY A 21 -11.44 7.23 3.56
N ASN A 22 -10.87 7.29 2.35
CA ASN A 22 -10.38 6.09 1.66
C ASN A 22 -9.08 5.56 2.25
N ILE A 23 -8.98 4.23 2.30
CA ILE A 23 -7.77 3.50 2.69
C ILE A 23 -7.33 2.66 1.52
N TRP A 24 -6.07 2.82 1.11
CA TRP A 24 -5.43 2.04 0.06
C TRP A 24 -4.53 0.99 0.69
N SER A 25 -4.66 -0.26 0.27
CA SER A 25 -3.81 -1.35 0.73
C SER A 25 -2.89 -1.82 -0.38
N LEU A 26 -1.59 -1.81 -0.11
CA LEU A 26 -0.57 -2.43 -0.95
C LEU A 26 -0.75 -3.95 -0.92
N PHE A 27 -1.13 -4.56 -2.04
CA PHE A 27 -1.32 -6.01 -2.12
C PHE A 27 -0.28 -6.69 -3.01
N TRP A 28 0.48 -5.95 -3.83
CA TRP A 28 1.48 -6.53 -4.71
C TRP A 28 2.61 -5.56 -5.10
N TYR A 29 3.81 -6.12 -5.30
CA TYR A 29 4.95 -5.46 -5.95
C TYR A 29 5.22 -6.10 -7.30
N GLY A 30 5.31 -5.27 -8.35
CA GLY A 30 5.59 -5.72 -9.71
C GLY A 30 7.06 -5.58 -10.09
N ARG A 31 7.29 -5.07 -11.31
CA ARG A 31 8.61 -4.98 -11.90
C ARG A 31 9.47 -3.94 -11.20
N VAL A 32 10.76 -4.27 -11.02
CA VAL A 32 11.82 -3.31 -10.71
C VAL A 32 12.42 -2.80 -12.01
N PHE A 33 12.66 -1.50 -12.10
CA PHE A 33 13.26 -0.87 -13.28
C PHE A 33 14.11 0.33 -12.90
N PHE A 34 15.05 0.69 -13.78
CA PHE A 34 15.93 1.83 -13.59
C PHE A 34 15.39 3.05 -14.33
N ASN A 35 15.23 4.18 -13.64
CA ASN A 35 14.91 5.47 -14.25
C ASN A 35 16.21 6.23 -14.52
N TYR A 36 16.57 6.38 -15.79
CA TYR A 36 17.82 7.04 -16.22
C TYR A 36 17.86 8.53 -15.93
N ARG A 37 16.71 9.23 -15.91
CA ARG A 37 16.67 10.69 -15.66
C ARG A 37 17.03 11.02 -14.22
N GLU A 38 16.68 10.12 -13.31
CA GLU A 38 16.89 10.27 -11.87
C GLU A 38 18.03 9.40 -11.33
N SER A 39 18.67 8.61 -12.20
CA SER A 39 19.71 7.63 -11.86
C SER A 39 19.33 6.75 -10.67
N ARG A 40 18.09 6.23 -10.65
CA ARG A 40 17.52 5.54 -9.49
C ARG A 40 16.64 4.35 -9.89
N PHE A 41 16.67 3.30 -9.08
CA PHE A 41 15.74 2.17 -9.20
C PHE A 41 14.37 2.48 -8.61
N TYR A 42 13.34 2.09 -9.35
CA TYR A 42 11.93 2.17 -9.00
C TYR A 42 11.31 0.77 -9.01
N ILE A 43 10.22 0.61 -8.27
CA ILE A 43 9.38 -0.59 -8.27
C ILE A 43 7.91 -0.20 -8.42
N GLU A 44 7.19 -1.00 -9.20
CA GLU A 44 5.74 -0.90 -9.29
C GLU A 44 5.09 -1.42 -8.01
N ALA A 45 4.23 -0.61 -7.41
CA ALA A 45 3.42 -0.94 -6.26
C ALA A 45 1.95 -0.88 -6.66
N TYR A 46 1.20 -1.95 -6.39
CA TYR A 46 -0.22 -2.06 -6.72
C TYR A 46 -1.03 -1.97 -5.44
N LEU A 47 -1.96 -1.02 -5.42
CA LEU A 47 -2.81 -0.74 -4.28
C LEU A 47 -4.27 -0.98 -4.64
N ALA A 48 -4.99 -1.60 -3.72
CA ALA A 48 -6.43 -1.80 -3.82
C ALA A 48 -7.14 -0.89 -2.83
N LEU A 49 -8.24 -0.27 -3.25
CA LEU A 49 -9.10 0.50 -2.37
C LEU A 49 -9.84 -0.44 -1.39
N MET A 50 -9.61 -0.26 -0.08
CA MET A 50 -10.29 -1.03 0.96
C MET A 50 -11.67 -0.45 1.25
N ARG A 51 -12.72 -1.27 1.14
CA ARG A 51 -14.00 -1.04 1.82
C ARG A 51 -14.10 -1.98 3.02
N ASN A 52 -15.02 -1.66 3.93
CA ASN A 52 -15.18 -2.34 5.22
C ASN A 52 -15.32 -3.88 5.16
N ASP A 53 -15.59 -4.46 3.99
CA ASP A 53 -16.09 -5.84 3.88
C ASP A 53 -15.20 -6.81 3.08
N GLU A 54 -14.08 -6.37 2.48
CA GLU A 54 -13.30 -7.20 1.56
C GLU A 54 -11.79 -7.19 1.87
N TYR A 55 -11.36 -8.12 2.72
CA TYR A 55 -9.95 -8.32 3.11
C TYR A 55 -9.26 -9.50 2.40
N PHE A 56 -9.98 -10.21 1.51
CA PHE A 56 -9.47 -11.41 0.84
C PHE A 56 -9.16 -11.14 -0.64
N LEU A 57 -7.98 -11.59 -1.09
CA LEU A 57 -7.49 -11.48 -2.48
C LEU A 57 -8.52 -11.98 -3.52
N ASN A 58 -9.32 -12.99 -3.18
CA ASN A 58 -10.32 -13.57 -4.07
C ASN A 58 -11.48 -12.61 -4.43
N ASN A 59 -11.70 -11.57 -3.62
CA ASN A 59 -12.76 -10.57 -3.84
C ASN A 59 -12.20 -9.19 -4.22
N ILE A 60 -10.90 -9.05 -4.50
CA ILE A 60 -10.36 -7.74 -4.93
C ILE A 60 -10.95 -7.39 -6.29
N ASN A 61 -11.78 -6.34 -6.30
CA ASN A 61 -12.28 -5.75 -7.53
C ASN A 61 -11.12 -5.19 -8.34
N LYS A 62 -10.74 -5.88 -9.42
CA LYS A 62 -9.61 -5.53 -10.28
C LYS A 62 -9.73 -4.14 -10.92
N ASN A 63 -10.95 -3.63 -11.09
CA ASN A 63 -11.20 -2.29 -11.63
C ASN A 63 -10.86 -1.17 -10.64
N ARG A 64 -10.46 -1.51 -9.41
CA ARG A 64 -10.12 -0.57 -8.32
C ARG A 64 -8.68 -0.74 -7.85
N ILE A 65 -7.86 -1.40 -8.67
CA ILE A 65 -6.44 -1.52 -8.47
C ILE A 65 -5.78 -0.31 -9.13
N GLU A 66 -5.04 0.44 -8.33
CA GLU A 66 -4.23 1.56 -8.79
C GLU A 66 -2.76 1.19 -8.71
N LYS A 67 -1.97 1.73 -9.65
CA LYS A 67 -0.54 1.48 -9.74
C LYS A 67 0.22 2.76 -9.43
N VAL A 68 1.24 2.66 -8.60
CA VAL A 68 2.20 3.73 -8.34
C VAL A 68 3.62 3.22 -8.45
N GLU A 69 4.53 4.10 -8.86
CA GLU A 69 5.96 3.82 -8.89
C GLU A 69 6.61 4.47 -7.68
N ILE A 70 7.32 3.68 -6.88
CA ILE A 70 8.07 4.19 -5.73
C ILE A 70 9.55 3.89 -5.89
N PRO A 71 10.45 4.74 -5.33
CA PRO A 71 11.85 4.38 -5.20
C PRO A 71 11.99 2.99 -4.58
N PHE A 72 12.82 2.13 -5.18
CA PHE A 72 13.02 0.77 -4.69
C PHE A 72 13.47 0.74 -3.23
N SER A 73 14.30 1.70 -2.81
CA SER A 73 14.71 1.84 -1.40
C SER A 73 13.57 2.15 -0.42
N LYS A 74 12.42 2.65 -0.90
CA LYS A 74 11.24 2.86 -0.05
C LYS A 74 10.41 1.59 0.14
N SER A 75 10.52 0.58 -0.74
CA SER A 75 9.69 -0.62 -0.66
C SER A 75 9.91 -1.41 0.64
N ILE A 76 11.14 -1.38 1.17
CA ILE A 76 11.50 -2.01 2.44
C ILE A 76 10.71 -1.46 3.64
N LEU A 77 10.19 -0.23 3.52
CA LEU A 77 9.40 0.42 4.56
C LEU A 77 7.93 -0.02 4.53
N PHE A 78 7.49 -0.66 3.45
CA PHE A 78 6.10 -0.99 3.18
C PHE A 78 5.98 -2.48 2.82
N PRO A 79 5.93 -3.37 3.81
CA PRO A 79 5.60 -4.77 3.55
C PRO A 79 4.21 -4.89 2.91
N LEU A 80 3.93 -6.05 2.29
CA LEU A 80 2.59 -6.33 1.77
C LEU A 80 1.54 -6.12 2.87
N SER A 81 0.34 -5.74 2.43
CA SER A 81 -0.77 -5.35 3.27
C SER A 81 -0.60 -4.01 4.01
N SER A 82 0.45 -3.24 3.70
CA SER A 82 0.58 -1.84 4.16
C SER A 82 -0.60 -0.98 3.72
N GLN A 83 -1.20 -0.25 4.66
CA GLN A 83 -2.34 0.62 4.48
C GLN A 83 -1.91 2.09 4.47
N PHE A 84 -2.50 2.86 3.57
CA PHE A 84 -2.24 4.27 3.37
C PHE A 84 -3.56 5.04 3.33
N ASP A 85 -3.57 6.26 3.88
CA ASP A 85 -4.71 7.16 3.71
C ASP A 85 -4.76 7.76 2.30
N TYR A 86 -5.79 8.57 2.04
CA TYR A 86 -5.95 9.29 0.78
C TYR A 86 -4.78 10.25 0.43
N GLN A 87 -3.98 10.65 1.42
CA GLN A 87 -2.78 11.48 1.19
C GLN A 87 -1.53 10.63 0.91
N GLY A 88 -1.67 9.30 0.89
CA GLY A 88 -0.59 8.35 0.73
C GLY A 88 0.29 8.23 1.97
N ARG A 89 -0.15 8.71 3.13
CA ARG A 89 0.57 8.54 4.40
C ARG A 89 0.35 7.12 4.90
N PHE A 90 1.44 6.45 5.26
CA PHE A 90 1.38 5.13 5.87
C PHE A 90 0.65 5.17 7.20
N LEU A 91 -0.38 4.36 7.35
CA LEU A 91 -1.16 4.22 8.56
C LEU A 91 -0.63 3.06 9.40
N ARG A 92 -0.65 1.85 8.85
CA ARG A 92 -0.30 0.59 9.50
C ARG A 92 -0.18 -0.53 8.48
N MET A 93 0.28 -1.70 8.89
CA MET A 93 -0.02 -2.94 8.15
C MET A 93 -1.42 -3.42 8.50
N SER A 94 -2.17 -3.96 7.53
CA SER A 94 -3.45 -4.59 7.84
C SER A 94 -3.21 -5.84 8.69
N SER A 95 -4.00 -5.99 9.75
CA SER A 95 -4.05 -7.21 10.53
C SER A 95 -4.59 -8.34 9.64
N LEU A 96 -3.83 -9.41 9.48
CA LEU A 96 -4.37 -10.65 8.91
C LEU A 96 -5.28 -11.27 9.95
N TYR A 97 -6.43 -11.79 9.55
CA TYR A 97 -7.35 -12.52 10.43
C TYR A 97 -7.42 -13.97 9.95
N ASN A 98 -7.48 -14.93 10.88
CA ASN A 98 -7.70 -16.33 10.55
C ASN A 98 -9.18 -16.55 10.20
N THR A 99 -9.52 -17.78 9.77
CA THR A 99 -10.90 -18.19 9.46
C THR A 99 -11.86 -18.06 10.63
N ASP A 100 -11.35 -17.97 11.86
CA ASP A 100 -12.12 -17.81 13.09
C ASP A 100 -12.28 -16.34 13.51
N GLY A 101 -11.87 -15.39 12.65
CA GLY A 101 -11.93 -13.96 12.94
C GLY A 101 -10.92 -13.48 13.99
N LYS A 102 -9.94 -14.30 14.37
CA LYS A 102 -8.85 -13.90 15.26
C LYS A 102 -7.75 -13.24 14.46
N VAL A 103 -7.19 -12.14 14.98
CA VAL A 103 -5.99 -11.52 14.42
C VAL A 103 -4.86 -12.56 14.40
N LEU A 104 -4.42 -12.94 13.22
CA LEU A 104 -3.14 -13.61 13.01
C LEU A 104 -2.07 -12.60 13.42
N ARG A 105 -1.48 -12.81 14.60
CA ARG A 105 -0.28 -12.08 15.01
C ARG A 105 0.81 -12.48 14.03
N ASN A 106 1.23 -11.53 13.18
CA ASN A 106 2.31 -11.75 12.22
C ASN A 106 3.53 -12.35 12.93
N GLY A 107 4.05 -13.47 12.40
CA GLY A 107 5.20 -14.22 12.91
C GLY A 107 6.54 -13.50 12.70
N LEU A 108 6.62 -12.21 13.00
CA LEU A 108 7.86 -11.45 13.09
C LEU A 108 8.02 -10.92 14.53
N TYR A 109 8.03 -11.86 15.48
CA TYR A 109 8.67 -11.70 16.78
C TYR A 109 9.71 -12.80 16.94
#